data_AF-A0A2V9QB43-F1
#
_entry.id   AF-A0A2V9QB43-F1
#
_cell.length_a   1.000
_cell.length_b   1.000
_cell.length_c   1.000
_cell.angle_alpha   90.00
_cell.angle_beta   90.00
_cell.angle_gamma   90.00
#
_symmetry.space_group_name_H-M   'P 1'
#
loop_
_entity.id
_entity.type
_entity.pdbx_description
1 polymer ?
#
loop_
_entity_poly.entity_id
_entity_poly.type
_entity_poly.pdbx_seq_one_letter_code
_entity_poly.pdbx_strand_id
1 'polypeptide(L)'
;MTTNTKLIDGVTCVEVHDQVFTDGELAEDTLDWFAQDKEGNIWYFGEDSEELVNGRVSGLGGSWQGGVDEARPGIVMEAHPKVGDFYRQEFLLNTAEDSAGVLDLSQTVTVPAGTFHHCLETAEVTGLEPGALEHKFYAKGIGNVQTVDLVTGDKFPLVQVMGN
;
A
#
# COMPACT_ATOMS: atom_id res chain seq x y z
N MET A 1 5.86 13.18 6.68
CA MET A 1 6.62 12.02 7.15
C MET A 1 6.70 12.06 8.66
N THR A 2 6.31 10.99 9.34
CA THR A 2 6.63 10.84 10.76
C THR A 2 8.14 10.56 10.91
N THR A 3 8.70 10.81 12.09
CA THR A 3 10.02 10.28 12.47
C THR A 3 9.88 9.09 13.42
N ASN A 4 8.67 8.52 13.49
CA ASN A 4 8.34 7.47 14.44
C ASN A 4 8.79 6.13 13.90
N THR A 5 9.13 5.25 14.83
CA THR A 5 9.49 3.87 14.54
C THR A 5 8.86 2.93 15.55
N LYS A 6 8.51 1.73 15.11
CA LYS A 6 7.95 0.66 15.95
C LYS A 6 8.79 -0.61 15.81
N LEU A 7 9.02 -1.33 16.91
CA LEU A 7 9.69 -2.63 16.88
C LEU A 7 8.64 -3.73 16.71
N ILE A 8 8.63 -4.41 15.57
CA ILE A 8 7.69 -5.48 15.22
C ILE A 8 8.49 -6.72 14.83
N ASP A 9 8.23 -7.84 15.50
CA ASP A 9 8.92 -9.12 15.26
C ASP A 9 10.47 -9.00 15.19
N GLY A 10 11.04 -8.14 16.06
CA GLY A 10 12.48 -7.89 16.11
C GLY A 10 13.04 -6.94 15.04
N VAL A 11 12.20 -6.38 14.16
CA VAL A 11 12.56 -5.43 13.11
C VAL A 11 12.08 -4.03 13.47
N THR A 12 12.96 -3.03 13.33
CA THR A 12 12.57 -1.62 13.50
C THR A 12 11.93 -1.13 12.20
N CYS A 13 10.65 -0.83 12.27
CA CYS A 13 9.85 -0.34 11.16
C CYS A 13 9.63 1.16 11.27
N VAL A 14 9.63 1.87 10.13
CA VAL A 14 9.23 3.26 10.02
C VAL A 14 7.71 3.33 9.93
N GLU A 15 7.12 4.28 10.67
CA GLU A 15 5.69 4.54 10.64
C GLU A 15 5.34 5.57 9.54
N VAL A 16 4.42 5.21 8.66
CA VAL A 16 3.81 6.10 7.69
C VAL A 16 2.38 6.36 8.14
N HIS A 17 1.96 7.62 8.05
CA HIS A 17 0.60 8.03 8.39
C HIS A 17 -0.14 8.26 7.09
N ASP A 18 -1.11 7.39 6.82
CA ASP A 18 -2.02 7.49 5.67
C ASP A 18 -3.41 7.93 6.12
N GLN A 19 -4.07 8.72 5.28
CA GLN A 19 -5.41 9.23 5.54
C GLN A 19 -6.24 9.21 4.27
N VAL A 20 -7.39 8.55 4.34
CA VAL A 20 -8.35 8.51 3.24
C VAL A 20 -9.48 9.48 3.53
N PHE A 21 -9.80 10.32 2.55
CA PHE A 21 -10.92 11.27 2.62
C PHE A 21 -11.97 10.95 1.57
N THR A 22 -13.23 10.88 1.99
CA THR A 22 -14.40 10.71 1.12
C THR A 22 -15.30 11.92 1.26
N ASP A 23 -15.66 12.57 0.15
CA ASP A 23 -16.46 13.81 0.13
C ASP A 23 -15.92 14.94 1.04
N GLY A 24 -14.60 14.95 1.26
CA GLY A 24 -13.92 15.92 2.13
C GLY A 24 -13.96 15.60 3.62
N GLU A 25 -14.57 14.47 4.01
CA GLU A 25 -14.55 13.96 5.37
C GLU A 25 -13.51 12.85 5.52
N LEU A 26 -12.83 12.81 6.68
CA LEU A 26 -11.89 11.74 7.01
C LEU A 26 -12.67 10.42 7.14
N ALA A 27 -12.37 9.48 6.26
CA ALA A 27 -13.01 8.17 6.18
C ALA A 27 -12.13 7.08 6.80
N GLU A 28 -10.81 7.24 6.72
CA GLU A 28 -9.84 6.32 7.31
C GLU A 28 -8.60 7.06 7.80
N ASP A 29 -8.06 6.63 8.93
CA ASP A 29 -6.81 7.13 9.50
C ASP A 29 -5.93 5.93 9.89
N THR A 30 -4.80 5.76 9.20
CA THR A 30 -4.00 4.54 9.24
C THR A 30 -2.54 4.84 9.56
N LEU A 31 -1.96 4.06 10.48
CA LEU A 31 -0.52 4.03 10.77
C LEU A 31 0.09 2.73 10.22
N ASP A 32 0.74 2.84 9.07
CA ASP A 32 1.42 1.73 8.40
C ASP A 32 2.86 1.58 8.89
N TRP A 33 3.34 0.33 9.01
CA TRP A 33 4.72 0.06 9.40
C TRP A 33 5.50 -0.65 8.31
N PHE A 34 6.59 -0.03 7.86
CA PHE A 34 7.45 -0.57 6.80
C PHE A 34 8.89 -0.76 7.24
N ALA A 35 9.60 -1.72 6.67
CA ALA A 35 11.05 -1.85 6.81
C ALA A 35 11.72 -2.20 5.49
N GLN A 36 12.95 -1.74 5.28
CA GLN A 36 13.76 -2.12 4.13
C GLN A 36 14.78 -3.19 4.52
N ASP A 37 14.83 -4.28 3.75
CA ASP A 37 15.85 -5.31 3.95
C ASP A 37 17.21 -4.94 3.31
N LYS A 38 18.21 -5.81 3.47
CA LYS A 38 19.57 -5.58 2.96
C LYS A 38 19.68 -5.66 1.43
N GLU A 39 18.71 -6.26 0.76
CA GLU A 39 18.64 -6.35 -0.70
C GLU A 39 17.88 -5.16 -1.29
N GLY A 40 17.18 -4.41 -0.45
CA GLY A 40 16.47 -3.18 -0.79
C GLY A 40 14.96 -3.36 -0.92
N ASN A 41 14.43 -4.56 -0.66
CA ASN A 41 12.98 -4.79 -0.71
C ASN A 41 12.32 -4.06 0.46
N ILE A 42 11.15 -3.50 0.21
CA ILE A 42 10.32 -2.87 1.22
C ILE A 42 9.29 -3.90 1.68
N TRP A 43 9.31 -4.17 2.98
CA TRP A 43 8.41 -5.06 3.67
C TRP A 43 7.31 -4.28 4.37
N TYR A 44 6.10 -4.81 4.35
CA TYR A 44 4.95 -4.27 5.08
C TYR A 44 4.67 -5.14 6.30
N PHE A 45 4.72 -4.53 7.49
CA PHE A 45 4.66 -5.21 8.79
C PHE A 45 3.30 -5.06 9.48
N GLY A 46 2.37 -4.34 8.88
CA GLY A 46 1.01 -4.16 9.37
C GLY A 46 0.60 -2.70 9.53
N GLU A 47 -0.62 -2.53 10.02
CA GLU A 47 -1.34 -1.28 10.17
C GLU A 47 -2.09 -1.20 11.50
N ASP A 48 -2.18 0.02 12.02
CA ASP A 48 -3.23 0.45 12.94
C ASP A 48 -4.21 1.30 12.14
N SER A 49 -5.34 0.74 11.72
CA SER A 49 -6.32 1.39 10.85
C SER A 49 -7.62 1.66 11.60
N GLU A 50 -8.04 2.93 11.60
CA GLU A 50 -9.33 3.38 12.10
C GLU A 50 -10.24 3.79 10.93
N GLU A 51 -11.38 3.11 10.78
CA GLU A 51 -12.46 3.55 9.89
C GLU A 51 -13.33 4.57 10.63
N LEU A 52 -13.73 5.67 9.96
CA LEU A 52 -14.52 6.74 10.56
C LEU A 52 -15.83 6.99 9.82
N VAL A 53 -16.91 7.19 10.59
CA VAL A 53 -18.20 7.64 10.10
C VAL A 53 -18.68 8.82 10.94
N ASN A 54 -18.89 9.98 10.30
CA ASN A 54 -19.23 11.25 10.96
C ASN A 54 -18.20 11.65 12.05
N GLY A 55 -16.90 11.46 11.76
CA GLY A 55 -15.80 11.81 12.66
C GLY A 55 -15.69 10.94 13.92
N ARG A 56 -16.26 9.73 13.90
CA ARG A 56 -16.16 8.75 14.99
C ARG A 56 -15.70 7.42 14.44
N VAL A 57 -14.81 6.76 15.18
CA VAL A 57 -14.37 5.40 14.86
C VAL A 57 -15.57 4.46 14.78
N SER A 58 -15.74 3.84 13.61
CA SER A 58 -16.77 2.84 13.30
C SER A 58 -16.22 1.43 13.19
N GLY A 59 -14.93 1.29 12.89
CA GLY A 59 -14.29 0.00 12.66
C GLY A 59 -12.78 0.08 12.85
N LEU A 60 -12.18 -1.09 13.04
CA LEU A 60 -10.72 -1.31 13.07
C LEU A 60 -10.35 -2.47 12.12
N GLY A 61 -11.18 -2.71 11.09
CA GLY A 61 -11.22 -3.98 10.36
C GLY A 61 -9.92 -4.35 9.64
N GLY A 62 -9.16 -3.35 9.20
CA GLY A 62 -7.86 -3.53 8.56
C GLY A 62 -6.71 -3.79 9.52
N SER A 63 -6.84 -3.46 10.81
CA SER A 63 -5.68 -3.49 11.74
C SER A 63 -5.06 -4.89 11.91
N TRP A 64 -3.78 -5.01 11.61
CA TRP A 64 -2.99 -6.23 11.83
C TRP A 64 -1.52 -5.92 12.13
N GLN A 65 -0.80 -6.86 12.74
CA GLN A 65 0.61 -6.68 13.05
C GLN A 65 1.40 -7.98 12.86
N GLY A 66 2.49 -7.92 12.10
CA GLY A 66 3.40 -9.04 11.89
C GLY A 66 3.83 -9.73 13.19
N GLY A 67 3.79 -11.06 13.20
CA GLY A 67 4.14 -11.88 14.36
C GLY A 67 3.03 -12.02 15.41
N VAL A 68 1.87 -11.39 15.22
CA VAL A 68 0.66 -11.54 16.06
C VAL A 68 -0.36 -12.40 15.33
N ASP A 69 -1.01 -13.34 16.02
CA ASP A 69 -2.10 -14.16 15.46
C ASP A 69 -1.80 -14.83 14.10
N GLU A 70 -0.55 -15.27 13.92
CA GLU A 70 -0.02 -15.86 12.67
C GLU A 70 0.12 -14.89 11.49
N ALA A 71 -0.07 -13.59 11.72
CA ALA A 71 0.14 -12.57 10.72
C ALA A 71 1.61 -12.56 10.25
N ARG A 72 1.79 -12.50 8.94
CA ARG A 72 3.10 -12.53 8.28
C ARG A 72 3.31 -11.28 7.44
N PRO A 73 4.36 -10.50 7.73
CA PRO A 73 4.81 -9.44 6.84
C PRO A 73 5.07 -9.97 5.42
N GLY A 74 4.70 -9.17 4.42
CA GLY A 74 4.99 -9.43 3.02
C GLY A 74 5.86 -8.35 2.40
N ILE A 75 6.18 -8.51 1.11
CA ILE A 75 6.92 -7.50 0.34
C ILE A 75 5.90 -6.58 -0.29
N VAL A 76 5.92 -5.28 0.02
CA VAL A 76 5.07 -4.29 -0.65
C VAL A 76 5.73 -3.72 -1.90
N MET A 77 7.06 -3.76 -1.97
CA MET A 77 7.83 -3.31 -3.12
C MET A 77 9.16 -4.07 -3.22
N GLU A 78 9.37 -4.78 -4.33
CA GLU A 78 10.64 -5.42 -4.62
C GLU A 78 11.72 -4.38 -4.96
N ALA A 79 12.98 -4.64 -4.57
CA ALA A 79 14.11 -3.80 -4.97
C ALA A 79 14.35 -3.83 -6.49
N HIS A 80 14.08 -4.99 -7.08
CA HIS A 80 14.40 -5.33 -8.46
C HIS A 80 13.23 -6.11 -9.11
N PRO A 81 12.05 -5.47 -9.26
CA PRO A 81 10.86 -6.13 -9.80
C PRO A 81 11.10 -6.58 -11.24
N LYS A 82 10.52 -7.73 -11.61
CA LYS A 82 10.54 -8.27 -12.98
C LYS A 82 9.13 -8.62 -13.40
N VAL A 83 8.83 -8.39 -14.67
CA VAL A 83 7.56 -8.81 -15.27
C VAL A 83 7.32 -10.30 -15.04
N GLY A 84 6.17 -10.62 -14.46
CA GLY A 84 5.78 -11.97 -14.08
C GLY A 84 6.09 -12.36 -12.63
N ASP A 85 6.78 -11.52 -11.86
CA ASP A 85 6.91 -11.72 -10.41
C ASP A 85 5.52 -11.63 -9.75
N PHE A 86 5.30 -12.47 -8.74
CA PHE A 86 4.07 -12.50 -7.94
C PHE A 86 4.42 -12.74 -6.48
N TYR A 87 3.94 -11.86 -5.60
CA TYR A 87 4.30 -11.85 -4.20
C TYR A 87 3.12 -11.44 -3.32
N ARG A 88 3.15 -11.89 -2.06
CA ARG A 88 2.21 -11.42 -1.03
C ARG A 88 2.73 -10.13 -0.43
N GLN A 89 1.85 -9.14 -0.32
CA GLN A 89 2.13 -7.88 0.36
C GLN A 89 1.89 -8.02 1.86
N GLU A 90 0.98 -8.92 2.23
CA GLU A 90 0.59 -9.19 3.62
C GLU A 90 -0.09 -10.55 3.76
N PHE A 91 -0.25 -11.02 4.99
CA PHE A 91 -1.04 -12.21 5.27
C PHE A 91 -1.50 -12.27 6.73
N LEU A 92 -2.82 -12.26 6.93
CA LEU A 92 -3.57 -12.69 8.10
C LEU A 92 -4.94 -13.17 7.61
N LEU A 93 -5.28 -14.43 7.87
CA LEU A 93 -6.46 -15.07 7.30
C LEU A 93 -7.76 -14.32 7.68
N ASN A 94 -8.57 -13.96 6.68
CA ASN A 94 -9.79 -13.16 6.78
C ASN A 94 -9.60 -11.72 7.29
N THR A 95 -8.38 -11.18 7.26
CA THR A 95 -8.09 -9.81 7.71
C THR A 95 -7.20 -9.05 6.74
N ALA A 96 -6.14 -9.68 6.23
CA ALA A 96 -5.12 -9.04 5.40
C ALA A 96 -4.57 -10.05 4.40
N GLU A 97 -4.95 -9.99 3.12
CA GLU A 97 -4.61 -11.06 2.16
C GLU A 97 -4.16 -10.52 0.79
N ASP A 98 -3.58 -9.33 0.78
CA ASP A 98 -3.19 -8.65 -0.45
C ASP A 98 -1.94 -9.25 -1.10
N SER A 99 -1.96 -9.28 -2.43
CA SER A 99 -0.89 -9.79 -3.28
C SER A 99 -0.76 -8.94 -4.53
N ALA A 100 0.46 -8.80 -5.03
CA ALA A 100 0.75 -8.06 -6.25
C ALA A 100 1.50 -8.93 -7.27
N GLY A 101 1.20 -8.68 -8.54
CA GLY A 101 1.90 -9.26 -9.68
C GLY A 101 2.46 -8.16 -10.59
N VAL A 102 3.73 -8.24 -10.97
CA VAL A 102 4.38 -7.24 -11.82
C VAL A 102 3.98 -7.44 -13.28
N LEU A 103 3.38 -6.40 -13.88
CA LEU A 103 2.90 -6.42 -15.26
C LEU A 103 3.85 -5.74 -16.24
N ASP A 104 4.36 -4.56 -15.90
CA ASP A 104 5.20 -3.75 -16.79
C ASP A 104 6.15 -2.86 -15.99
N LEU A 105 7.26 -2.42 -16.60
CA LEU A 105 8.30 -1.58 -15.97
C LEU A 105 8.59 -0.28 -16.75
N SER A 106 7.78 0.00 -17.77
CA SER A 106 8.05 1.01 -18.79
C SER A 106 6.90 2.01 -18.97
N GLN A 107 5.87 1.94 -18.13
CA GLN A 107 4.68 2.78 -18.25
C GLN A 107 5.04 4.27 -18.15
N THR A 108 4.28 5.08 -18.87
CA THR A 108 4.27 6.54 -18.71
C THR A 108 2.91 6.95 -18.18
N VAL A 109 2.89 7.58 -17.01
CA VAL A 109 1.67 7.92 -16.27
C VAL A 109 1.61 9.43 -16.11
N THR A 110 0.51 10.04 -16.53
CA THR A 110 0.26 11.47 -16.37
C THR A 110 -0.91 11.67 -15.41
N VAL A 111 -0.63 12.37 -14.31
CA VAL A 111 -1.54 12.69 -13.21
C VAL A 111 -1.42 14.18 -12.85
N PRO A 112 -2.28 14.74 -11.97
CA PRO A 112 -2.17 16.17 -11.63
C PRO A 112 -0.80 16.58 -11.07
N ALA A 113 -0.11 15.69 -10.35
CA ALA A 113 1.25 15.95 -9.85
C ALA A 113 2.32 16.03 -10.96
N GLY A 114 2.02 15.58 -12.18
CA GLY A 114 2.93 15.61 -13.33
C GLY A 114 2.91 14.35 -14.18
N THR A 115 3.91 14.24 -15.05
CA THR A 115 4.15 13.05 -15.88
C THR A 115 5.36 12.28 -15.36
N PHE A 116 5.16 10.99 -15.13
CA PHE A 116 6.18 10.05 -14.69
C PHE A 116 6.45 9.04 -15.79
N HIS A 117 7.73 8.69 -15.99
CA HIS A 117 8.19 7.75 -17.00
C HIS A 117 8.85 6.55 -16.32
N HIS A 118 8.88 5.40 -17.01
CA HIS A 118 9.44 4.15 -16.49
C HIS A 118 8.77 3.72 -15.18
N CYS A 119 7.45 3.87 -15.11
CA CYS A 119 6.68 3.43 -13.97
C CYS A 119 6.56 1.90 -13.98
N LEU A 120 6.65 1.32 -12.79
CA LEU A 120 6.22 -0.05 -12.52
C LEU A 120 4.70 -0.09 -12.55
N GLU A 121 4.13 -1.11 -13.17
CA GLU A 121 2.70 -1.45 -13.11
C GLU A 121 2.54 -2.81 -12.43
N THR A 122 1.68 -2.89 -11.42
CA THR A 122 1.28 -4.12 -10.75
C THR A 122 -0.21 -4.38 -10.93
N ALA A 123 -0.60 -5.65 -11.01
CA ALA A 123 -1.95 -6.10 -10.74
C ALA A 123 -2.02 -6.52 -9.26
N GLU A 124 -2.95 -5.95 -8.51
CA GLU A 124 -3.15 -6.24 -7.10
C GLU A 124 -4.51 -6.88 -6.87
N VAL A 125 -4.51 -7.93 -6.04
CA VAL A 125 -5.67 -8.76 -5.73
C VAL A 125 -5.67 -9.09 -4.26
N THR A 126 -6.85 -9.36 -3.71
CA THR A 126 -7.01 -9.74 -2.31
C THR A 126 -7.78 -11.06 -2.18
N GLY A 127 -7.41 -11.87 -1.18
CA GLY A 127 -8.16 -13.07 -0.81
C GLY A 127 -9.54 -12.76 -0.20
N LEU A 128 -9.73 -11.54 0.31
CA LEU A 128 -10.92 -11.13 1.05
C LEU A 128 -12.12 -10.80 0.15
N GLU A 129 -11.83 -10.25 -1.03
CA GLU A 129 -12.83 -9.85 -2.02
C GLU A 129 -12.55 -10.52 -3.38
N PRO A 130 -13.07 -11.74 -3.61
CA PRO A 130 -12.88 -12.44 -4.87
C PRO A 130 -13.43 -11.64 -6.06
N GLY A 131 -12.54 -11.29 -6.98
CA GLY A 131 -12.87 -10.52 -8.18
C GLY A 131 -12.45 -9.05 -8.12
N ALA A 132 -12.08 -8.55 -6.93
CA ALA A 132 -11.35 -7.28 -6.83
C ALA A 132 -10.02 -7.38 -7.59
N LEU A 133 -9.74 -6.35 -8.38
CA LEU A 133 -8.54 -6.25 -9.18
C LEU A 133 -8.20 -4.79 -9.40
N GLU A 134 -7.05 -4.39 -8.91
CA GLU A 134 -6.51 -3.04 -9.13
C GLU A 134 -5.24 -3.10 -9.97
N HIS A 135 -5.04 -2.07 -10.78
CA HIS A 135 -3.72 -1.77 -11.32
C HIS A 135 -3.12 -0.59 -10.56
N LYS A 136 -1.94 -0.79 -9.97
CA LYS A 136 -1.19 0.28 -9.31
C LYS A 136 0.07 0.62 -10.09
N PHE A 137 0.37 1.91 -10.18
CA PHE A 137 1.50 2.44 -10.92
C PHE A 137 2.45 3.15 -9.97
N TYR A 138 3.73 2.79 -10.03
CA TYR A 138 4.75 3.30 -9.12
C TYR A 138 5.86 4.02 -9.88
N ALA A 139 6.23 5.21 -9.41
CA ALA A 139 7.36 5.97 -9.93
C ALA A 139 8.53 5.96 -8.93
N LYS A 140 9.75 5.78 -9.46
CA LYS A 140 10.97 5.75 -8.65
C LYS A 140 11.14 7.05 -7.85
N GLY A 141 11.36 6.91 -6.54
CA GLY A 141 11.55 8.04 -5.62
C GLY A 141 10.26 8.76 -5.22
N ILE A 142 9.10 8.30 -5.70
CA ILE A 142 7.78 8.86 -5.39
C ILE A 142 6.90 7.80 -4.70
N GLY A 143 6.86 6.57 -5.21
CA GLY A 143 5.93 5.54 -4.75
C GLY A 143 4.74 5.44 -5.69
N ASN A 144 3.57 5.08 -5.16
CA ASN A 144 2.34 4.98 -5.93
C ASN A 144 1.95 6.35 -6.50
N VAL A 145 1.79 6.43 -7.82
CA VAL A 145 1.36 7.65 -8.53
C VAL A 145 -0.06 7.55 -9.10
N GLN A 146 -0.62 6.35 -9.18
CA GLN A 146 -1.96 6.10 -9.69
C GLN A 146 -2.42 4.69 -9.27
N THR A 147 -3.63 4.59 -8.74
CA THR A 147 -4.38 3.31 -8.65
C THR A 147 -5.57 3.36 -9.62
N VAL A 148 -5.87 2.24 -10.27
CA VAL A 148 -7.06 2.05 -11.11
C VAL A 148 -7.77 0.79 -10.67
N ASP A 149 -9.01 0.92 -10.20
CA ASP A 149 -9.89 -0.21 -9.95
C ASP A 149 -10.45 -0.70 -11.30
N LEU A 150 -10.16 -1.94 -11.67
CA LEU A 150 -10.60 -2.50 -12.96
C LEU A 150 -12.03 -3.04 -12.93
N VAL A 151 -12.65 -3.15 -11.76
CA VAL A 151 -14.04 -3.56 -11.58
C VAL A 151 -14.96 -2.35 -11.74
N THR A 152 -14.65 -1.25 -11.05
CA THR A 152 -15.48 -0.03 -11.07
C THR A 152 -15.06 0.94 -12.19
N GLY A 153 -13.78 0.92 -12.57
CA GLY A 153 -13.18 1.89 -13.48
C GLY A 153 -12.68 3.16 -12.77
N ASP A 154 -12.78 3.22 -11.44
CA ASP A 154 -12.35 4.36 -10.65
C ASP A 154 -10.83 4.54 -10.69
N LYS A 155 -10.40 5.80 -10.54
CA LYS A 155 -8.99 6.20 -10.63
C LYS A 155 -8.62 7.11 -9.48
N PHE A 156 -7.53 6.77 -8.81
CA PHE A 156 -6.96 7.51 -7.68
C PHE A 156 -5.56 8.05 -8.06
N PRO A 157 -5.47 9.21 -8.74
CA PRO A 157 -4.21 9.78 -9.19
C PRO A 157 -3.48 10.54 -8.06
N LEU A 158 -2.15 10.51 -8.06
CA LEU A 158 -1.35 11.39 -7.22
C LEU A 158 -1.60 12.86 -7.61
N VAL A 159 -2.10 13.63 -6.64
CA VAL A 159 -2.45 15.04 -6.85
C VAL A 159 -1.26 15.96 -6.61
N GLN A 160 -0.52 15.75 -5.52
CA GLN A 160 0.59 16.60 -5.13
C GLN A 160 1.57 15.83 -4.24
N VAL A 161 2.86 16.15 -4.36
CA VAL A 161 3.89 15.78 -3.38
C VAL A 161 4.23 17.02 -2.56
N MET A 162 4.03 16.94 -1.24
CA MET A 162 4.45 18.00 -0.32
C MET A 162 5.86 17.70 0.17
N GLY A 163 6.82 18.58 -0.15
CA GLY A 163 8.16 18.51 0.41
C GLY A 163 8.21 19.02 1.85
N ASN A 164 9.28 18.65 2.56
CA ASN A 164 9.65 19.28 3.84
C ASN A 164 10.26 20.67 3.62
#